data_AF-A0A060Z8K0-F1
#
_entry.id   AF-A0A060Z8K0-F1
#
_cell.length_a   1.000
_cell.length_b   1.000
_cell.length_c   1.000
_cell.angle_alpha   90.00
_cell.angle_beta   90.00
_cell.angle_gamma   90.00
#
_symmetry.space_group_name_H-M   'P 1'
#
loop_
_entity.id
_entity.type
_entity.pdbx_description
1 polymer ?
#
loop_
_entity_poly.entity_id
_entity_poly.type
_entity_poly.pdbx_seq_one_letter_code
_entity_poly.pdbx_strand_id
1 'polypeptide(L)'
;MSVCVCVLAGYNPRNQTHRSLLLCLLMTSCDLSDQTKGWKTTRKIAELIYKEFFSQGDLEKAMGNRPSEMMDREKAYIPELQISFMEHIAMPIYKLLSELLPGATELYERVATNRVQWTKVSHKFSVRGLPSNNSLDFLDEEYELLQSQGALGDDSHCDDTHCLNGCLDEGDGGRGL
;
A
#
# COMPACT_ATOMS: atom_id res chain seq x y z
N MET A 1 -7.58 17.89 -0.97
CA MET A 1 -7.05 19.20 -1.44
C MET A 1 -6.22 19.94 -0.40
N SER A 2 -6.60 19.99 0.89
CA SER A 2 -5.86 20.79 1.89
C SER A 2 -4.42 20.35 2.21
N VAL A 3 -4.10 19.04 2.17
CA VAL A 3 -2.73 18.56 2.45
C VAL A 3 -1.75 19.00 1.35
N CYS A 4 -2.18 19.00 0.08
CA CYS A 4 -1.37 19.44 -1.07
C CYS A 4 -0.93 20.91 -0.95
N VAL A 5 -1.76 21.77 -0.36
CA VAL A 5 -1.44 23.19 -0.11
C VAL A 5 -0.27 23.34 0.88
N CYS A 6 -0.16 22.47 1.90
CA CYS A 6 0.96 22.51 2.84
C CYS A 6 2.29 22.16 2.18
N VAL A 7 2.29 21.22 1.23
CA VAL A 7 3.52 20.78 0.54
C VAL A 7 4.05 21.89 -0.37
N LEU A 8 3.17 22.54 -1.14
CA LEU A 8 3.56 23.59 -2.08
C LEU A 8 4.02 24.89 -1.39
N ALA A 9 3.51 25.19 -0.19
CA ALA A 9 3.84 26.42 0.54
C ALA A 9 4.99 26.25 1.57
N GLY A 10 5.50 25.02 1.74
CA GLY A 10 6.48 24.68 2.76
C GLY A 10 5.84 24.43 4.13
N TYR A 11 6.30 23.37 4.81
CA TYR A 11 5.82 23.05 6.15
C TYR A 11 6.30 24.08 7.18
N ASN A 12 5.39 24.55 8.05
CA ASN A 12 5.69 25.48 9.13
C ASN A 12 5.26 24.87 10.47
N PRO A 13 6.21 24.47 11.35
CA PRO A 13 5.89 23.82 12.60
C PRO A 13 5.13 24.73 13.59
N ARG A 14 5.18 26.06 13.42
CA ARG A 14 4.43 27.00 14.26
C ARG A 14 2.96 27.13 13.84
N ASN A 15 2.62 26.79 12.60
CA ASN A 15 1.25 26.83 12.10
C ASN A 15 0.47 25.58 12.55
N GLN A 16 -0.59 25.80 13.35
CA GLN A 16 -1.42 24.70 13.86
C GLN A 16 -2.09 23.89 12.75
N THR A 17 -2.55 24.54 11.68
CA THR A 17 -3.17 23.86 10.54
C THR A 17 -2.18 22.95 9.82
N HIS A 18 -0.92 23.38 9.66
CA HIS A 18 0.12 22.55 9.04
C HIS A 18 0.42 21.33 9.90
N ARG A 19 0.50 21.49 11.23
CA ARG A 19 0.68 20.35 12.15
C ARG A 19 -0.47 19.35 12.05
N SER A 20 -1.72 19.81 12.06
CA SER A 20 -2.89 18.93 11.93
C SER A 20 -2.91 18.20 10.59
N LEU A 21 -2.60 18.89 9.48
CA LEU A 21 -2.56 18.28 8.15
C LEU A 21 -1.41 17.26 8.03
N LEU A 22 -0.26 17.52 8.63
CA LEU A 22 0.84 16.54 8.71
C LEU A 22 0.42 15.30 9.50
N LEU A 23 -0.26 15.47 10.64
CA LEU A 23 -0.77 14.32 11.41
C LEU A 23 -1.77 13.50 10.60
N CYS A 24 -2.69 14.13 9.87
CA CYS A 24 -3.59 13.41 8.97
C CYS A 24 -2.82 12.62 7.92
N LEU A 25 -1.83 13.25 7.26
CA LEU A 25 -0.99 12.57 6.26
C LEU A 25 -0.27 11.37 6.87
N LEU A 26 0.39 11.54 8.01
CA LEU A 26 1.11 10.45 8.69
C LEU A 26 0.18 9.31 9.09
N MET A 27 -0.99 9.62 9.66
CA MET A 27 -1.99 8.60 10.02
C MET A 27 -2.45 7.81 8.80
N THR A 28 -2.74 8.48 7.68
CA THR A 28 -3.10 7.79 6.44
C THR A 28 -1.92 6.99 5.88
N SER A 29 -0.69 7.49 5.97
CA SER A 29 0.50 6.73 5.58
C SER A 29 0.75 5.50 6.45
N CYS A 30 0.36 5.52 7.73
CA CYS A 30 0.40 4.34 8.59
C CYS A 30 -0.69 3.33 8.19
N ASP A 31 -1.91 3.80 7.95
CA ASP A 31 -3.06 2.97 7.54
C ASP A 31 -2.81 2.24 6.22
N LEU A 32 -2.02 2.83 5.32
CA LEU A 32 -1.66 2.24 4.03
C LEU A 32 -0.25 1.61 3.98
N SER A 33 0.43 1.48 5.12
CA SER A 33 1.85 1.10 5.18
C SER A 33 2.17 -0.29 4.62
N ASP A 34 1.19 -1.18 4.53
CA ASP A 34 1.32 -2.47 3.85
C ASP A 34 1.78 -2.32 2.39
N GLN A 35 1.39 -1.22 1.72
CA GLN A 35 1.73 -0.96 0.31
C GLN A 35 3.20 -0.59 0.13
N THR A 36 3.90 -0.22 1.20
CA THR A 36 5.33 0.10 1.20
C THR A 36 6.19 -1.10 1.55
N LYS A 37 5.61 -2.31 1.65
CA LYS A 37 6.34 -3.56 1.90
C LYS A 37 6.66 -4.27 0.58
N GLY A 38 7.36 -5.38 0.67
CA GLY A 38 7.64 -6.23 -0.50
C GLY A 38 6.36 -6.77 -1.15
N TRP A 39 6.51 -7.27 -2.37
CA TRP A 39 5.38 -7.77 -3.18
C TRP A 39 4.53 -8.80 -2.45
N LYS A 40 5.17 -9.79 -1.80
CA LYS A 40 4.48 -10.88 -1.11
C LYS A 40 3.51 -10.37 -0.04
N THR A 41 3.93 -9.34 0.71
CA THR A 41 3.11 -8.69 1.72
C THR A 41 1.93 -7.95 1.08
N THR A 42 2.20 -7.10 0.08
CA THR A 42 1.16 -6.35 -0.65
C THR A 42 0.10 -7.27 -1.26
N ARG A 43 0.53 -8.37 -1.89
CA ARG A 43 -0.37 -9.38 -2.45
C ARG A 43 -1.20 -10.06 -1.36
N LYS A 44 -0.58 -10.45 -0.24
CA LYS A 44 -1.30 -11.12 0.84
C LYS A 44 -2.36 -10.21 1.46
N ILE A 45 -2.05 -8.93 1.63
CA ILE A 45 -3.00 -7.94 2.13
C ILE A 45 -4.15 -7.74 1.14
N ALA A 46 -3.88 -7.68 -0.17
CA ALA A 46 -4.94 -7.64 -1.17
C ALA A 46 -5.88 -8.87 -1.09
N GLU A 47 -5.33 -10.07 -0.93
CA GLU A 47 -6.13 -11.29 -0.73
C GLU A 47 -7.06 -11.18 0.48
N LEU A 48 -6.56 -10.69 1.62
CA LEU A 48 -7.34 -10.51 2.84
C LEU A 48 -8.45 -9.47 2.65
N ILE A 49 -8.13 -8.32 2.04
CA ILE A 49 -9.09 -7.24 1.76
C ILE A 49 -10.22 -7.76 0.86
N TYR A 50 -9.90 -8.42 -0.25
CA TYR A 50 -10.94 -8.92 -1.16
C TYR A 50 -11.74 -10.06 -0.55
N LYS A 51 -11.15 -10.89 0.31
CA LYS A 51 -11.91 -11.90 1.06
C LYS A 51 -12.98 -11.24 1.95
N GLU A 52 -12.65 -10.13 2.61
CA GLU A 52 -13.60 -9.36 3.41
C GLU A 52 -14.66 -8.68 2.52
N PHE A 53 -14.24 -7.98 1.47
CA PHE A 53 -15.14 -7.28 0.54
C PHE A 53 -16.13 -8.24 -0.12
N PHE A 54 -15.69 -9.42 -0.53
CA PHE A 54 -16.56 -10.42 -1.11
C PHE A 54 -17.51 -11.04 -0.08
N SER A 55 -17.06 -11.22 1.17
CA SER A 55 -17.96 -11.66 2.25
C SER A 55 -19.06 -10.64 2.51
N GLN A 56 -18.73 -9.34 2.48
CA GLN A 56 -19.71 -8.27 2.59
C GLN A 56 -20.65 -8.23 1.38
N GLY A 57 -20.11 -8.32 0.16
CA GLY A 57 -20.90 -8.30 -1.06
C GLY A 57 -21.88 -9.47 -1.16
N ASP A 58 -21.50 -10.65 -0.68
CA ASP A 58 -22.41 -11.80 -0.59
C ASP A 58 -23.55 -11.56 0.40
N LEU A 59 -23.27 -10.91 1.54
CA LEU A 59 -24.29 -10.51 2.50
C LEU A 59 -25.24 -9.47 1.90
N GLU A 60 -24.71 -8.48 1.19
CA GLU A 60 -25.51 -7.47 0.49
C GLU A 60 -26.44 -8.13 -0.57
N LYS A 61 -25.92 -9.08 -1.36
CA LYS A 61 -26.73 -9.87 -2.30
C LYS A 61 -27.82 -10.66 -1.58
N ALA A 62 -27.51 -11.32 -0.45
CA ALA A 62 -28.48 -12.07 0.34
C ALA A 62 -29.59 -11.18 0.93
N MET A 63 -29.28 -9.90 1.20
CA MET A 63 -30.25 -8.89 1.61
C MET A 63 -31.05 -8.28 0.45
N GLY A 64 -30.79 -8.69 -0.79
CA GLY A 64 -31.45 -8.16 -2.00
C GLY A 64 -30.85 -6.85 -2.51
N ASN A 65 -29.69 -6.43 -1.99
CA ASN A 65 -28.97 -5.25 -2.46
C ASN A 65 -27.99 -5.61 -3.58
N ARG A 66 -27.67 -4.63 -4.42
CA ARG A 66 -26.61 -4.76 -5.43
C ARG A 66 -25.28 -4.28 -4.84
N PRO A 67 -24.29 -5.15 -4.62
CA PRO A 67 -23.00 -4.71 -4.11
C PRO A 67 -22.25 -3.85 -5.12
N SER A 68 -21.30 -3.08 -4.59
CA SER A 68 -20.33 -2.37 -5.44
C SER A 68 -19.46 -3.36 -6.23
N GLU A 69 -18.89 -2.93 -7.35
CA GLU A 69 -18.11 -3.82 -8.23
C GLU A 69 -16.91 -4.45 -7.51
N MET A 70 -16.22 -3.69 -6.64
CA MET A 70 -15.09 -4.19 -5.86
C MET A 70 -15.49 -5.23 -4.79
N MET A 71 -16.77 -5.27 -4.40
CA MET A 71 -17.34 -6.23 -3.44
C MET A 71 -18.03 -7.40 -4.13
N ASP A 72 -18.21 -7.35 -5.44
CA ASP A 72 -18.85 -8.42 -6.20
C ASP A 72 -17.80 -9.37 -6.77
N ARG A 73 -17.60 -10.53 -6.12
CA ARG A 73 -16.63 -11.55 -6.55
C ARG A 73 -16.83 -12.08 -7.98
N GLU A 74 -18.02 -11.88 -8.56
CA GLU A 74 -18.33 -12.30 -9.93
C GLU A 74 -17.95 -11.23 -10.97
N LYS A 75 -17.65 -10.00 -10.52
CA LYS A 75 -17.32 -8.85 -11.39
C LYS A 75 -15.95 -8.25 -11.10
N ALA A 76 -15.47 -8.33 -9.87
CA ALA A 76 -14.24 -7.70 -9.45
C ALA A 76 -13.02 -8.23 -10.22
N TYR A 77 -12.33 -7.33 -10.91
CA TYR A 77 -11.04 -7.62 -11.52
C TYR A 77 -9.91 -7.05 -10.65
N ILE A 78 -9.40 -7.90 -9.75
CA ILE A 78 -8.47 -7.51 -8.67
C ILE A 78 -7.24 -6.72 -9.17
N PRO A 79 -6.52 -7.14 -10.23
CA PRO A 79 -5.34 -6.39 -10.67
C PRO A 79 -5.62 -4.95 -11.06
N GLU A 80 -6.72 -4.68 -11.78
CA GLU A 80 -7.10 -3.33 -12.17
C GLU A 80 -7.56 -2.50 -10.98
N LEU A 81 -8.34 -3.10 -10.07
CA LEU A 81 -8.76 -2.44 -8.85
C LEU A 81 -7.56 -2.06 -7.96
N GLN A 82 -6.56 -2.94 -7.84
CA GLN A 82 -5.32 -2.66 -7.10
C GLN A 82 -4.47 -1.59 -7.79
N ILE A 83 -4.30 -1.66 -9.12
CA ILE A 83 -3.57 -0.61 -9.86
C ILE A 83 -4.26 0.74 -9.68
N SER A 84 -5.58 0.79 -9.83
CA SER A 84 -6.38 2.01 -9.66
C SER A 84 -6.25 2.57 -8.23
N PHE A 85 -6.36 1.71 -7.21
CA PHE A 85 -6.15 2.09 -5.81
C PHE A 85 -4.74 2.69 -5.59
N MET A 86 -3.71 2.05 -6.12
CA MET A 86 -2.35 2.52 -5.95
C MET A 86 -2.10 3.84 -6.65
N GLU A 87 -2.56 4.01 -7.90
CA GLU A 87 -2.36 5.24 -8.68
C GLU A 87 -3.11 6.45 -8.11
N HIS A 88 -4.34 6.23 -7.65
CA HIS A 88 -5.23 7.34 -7.28
C HIS A 88 -5.26 7.61 -5.77
N ILE A 89 -4.80 6.67 -4.94
CA ILE A 89 -4.83 6.79 -3.48
C ILE A 89 -3.43 6.65 -2.88
N ALA A 90 -2.82 5.47 -2.96
CA ALA A 90 -1.58 5.20 -2.21
C ALA A 90 -0.38 6.02 -2.72
N MET A 91 -0.11 6.02 -4.02
CA MET A 91 1.03 6.74 -4.60
C MET A 91 0.97 8.25 -4.33
N PRO A 92 -0.16 8.95 -4.51
CA PRO A 92 -0.26 10.38 -4.15
C PRO A 92 0.07 10.66 -2.68
N ILE A 93 -0.35 9.79 -1.75
CA ILE A 93 -0.07 9.93 -0.31
C ILE A 93 1.44 9.83 -0.06
N TYR A 94 2.10 8.79 -0.56
CA TYR A 94 3.53 8.61 -0.36
C TYR A 94 4.37 9.61 -1.15
N LYS A 95 3.85 10.12 -2.28
CA LYS A 95 4.48 11.21 -3.02
C LYS A 95 4.52 12.49 -2.19
N LEU A 96 3.39 12.90 -1.61
CA LEU A 96 3.33 14.04 -0.71
C LEU A 96 4.22 13.84 0.52
N LEU A 97 4.26 12.62 1.08
CA LEU A 97 5.13 12.29 2.20
C LEU A 97 6.62 12.44 1.83
N SER A 98 7.04 11.94 0.67
CA SER A 98 8.42 12.04 0.18
C SER A 98 8.87 13.49 -0.07
N GLU A 99 7.95 14.36 -0.47
CA GLU A 99 8.22 15.78 -0.70
C GLU A 99 8.38 16.57 0.61
N LEU A 100 7.68 16.16 1.68
CA LEU A 100 7.81 16.75 3.00
C LEU A 100 9.00 16.17 3.79
N LEU A 101 9.25 14.88 3.64
CA LEU A 101 10.26 14.12 4.37
C LEU A 101 11.13 13.36 3.35
N PRO A 102 12.31 13.88 2.98
CA PRO A 102 13.16 13.25 1.96
C PRO A 102 13.52 11.79 2.27
N GLY A 103 13.62 11.43 3.56
CA GLY A 103 13.85 10.05 3.99
C GLY A 103 12.71 9.07 3.67
N ALA A 104 11.52 9.56 3.30
CA ALA A 104 10.38 8.74 2.89
C ALA A 104 10.34 8.45 1.39
N THR A 105 11.35 8.86 0.61
CA THR A 105 11.41 8.62 -0.84
C THR A 105 11.36 7.13 -1.18
N GLU A 106 12.04 6.28 -0.41
CA GLU A 106 12.02 4.83 -0.61
C GLU A 106 10.60 4.24 -0.50
N LEU A 107 9.77 4.79 0.40
CA LEU A 107 8.38 4.31 0.57
C LEU A 107 7.56 4.56 -0.69
N TYR A 108 7.72 5.73 -1.31
CA TYR A 108 7.07 6.05 -2.58
C TYR A 108 7.56 5.13 -3.71
N GLU A 109 8.87 4.92 -3.81
CA GLU A 109 9.47 4.05 -4.83
C GLU A 109 9.01 2.59 -4.68
N ARG A 110 8.86 2.10 -3.44
CA ARG A 110 8.32 0.76 -3.18
C ARG A 110 6.88 0.61 -3.64
N VAL A 111 6.02 1.59 -3.32
CA VAL A 111 4.62 1.59 -3.76
C VAL A 111 4.54 1.65 -5.30
N ALA A 112 5.35 2.50 -5.94
CA ALA A 112 5.44 2.54 -7.40
C ALA A 112 5.88 1.20 -8.00
N THR A 113 6.86 0.54 -7.37
CA THR A 113 7.35 -0.79 -7.77
C THR A 113 6.27 -1.85 -7.67
N ASN A 114 5.53 -1.88 -6.55
CA ASN A 114 4.39 -2.78 -6.34
C ASN A 114 3.27 -2.55 -7.36
N ARG A 115 2.98 -1.30 -7.74
CA ARG A 115 2.02 -0.98 -8.82
C ARG A 115 2.45 -1.56 -10.15
N VAL A 116 3.74 -1.49 -10.48
CA VAL A 116 4.30 -2.13 -11.69
C VAL A 116 4.18 -3.65 -11.60
N GLN A 117 4.39 -4.25 -10.42
CA GLN A 117 4.21 -5.70 -10.23
C GLN A 117 2.78 -6.14 -10.53
N TRP A 118 1.77 -5.43 -10.00
CA TRP A 118 0.37 -5.71 -10.32
C TRP A 118 0.09 -5.66 -11.82
N THR A 119 0.72 -4.75 -12.55
CA THR A 119 0.61 -4.69 -14.02
C THR A 119 1.22 -5.94 -14.67
N LYS A 120 2.41 -6.37 -14.22
CA LYS A 120 3.10 -7.55 -14.76
C LYS A 120 2.33 -8.85 -14.53
N VAL A 121 1.77 -9.03 -13.34
CA VAL A 121 1.04 -10.27 -13.00
C VAL A 121 -0.41 -10.27 -13.49
N SER A 122 -0.94 -9.14 -13.98
CA SER A 122 -2.33 -9.00 -14.42
C SER A 122 -2.75 -10.05 -15.47
N HIS A 123 -1.88 -10.35 -16.45
CA HIS A 123 -2.13 -11.34 -17.48
C HIS A 123 -2.44 -12.74 -16.91
N LYS A 124 -1.78 -13.15 -15.82
CA LYS A 124 -2.05 -14.46 -15.18
C LYS A 124 -3.44 -14.53 -14.60
N PHE A 125 -3.90 -13.41 -14.03
CA PHE A 125 -5.26 -13.31 -13.51
C PHE A 125 -6.28 -13.38 -14.64
N SER A 126 -6.02 -12.80 -15.81
CA SER A 126 -6.91 -12.94 -16.97
C SER A 126 -7.04 -14.39 -17.45
N VAL A 127 -5.96 -15.18 -17.37
CA VAL A 127 -5.94 -16.57 -17.82
C VAL A 127 -6.60 -17.52 -16.81
N ARG A 128 -6.27 -17.38 -15.52
CA ARG A 128 -6.76 -18.30 -14.47
C ARG A 128 -8.09 -17.86 -13.85
N GLY A 129 -8.41 -16.57 -13.87
CA GLY A 129 -9.51 -15.99 -13.10
C GLY A 129 -9.27 -16.05 -11.59
N LEU A 130 -10.29 -15.72 -10.81
CA LEU A 130 -10.28 -15.83 -9.35
C LEU A 130 -10.53 -17.30 -8.93
N PRO A 131 -9.62 -17.95 -8.17
CA PRO A 131 -9.84 -19.30 -7.67
C PRO A 131 -11.00 -19.37 -6.65
N SER A 132 -11.60 -20.56 -6.47
CA SER A 132 -12.74 -20.76 -5.55
C SER A 132 -12.43 -20.47 -4.08
N ASN A 133 -11.16 -20.53 -3.68
CA ASN A 133 -10.69 -20.19 -2.33
C ASN A 133 -10.31 -18.71 -2.18
N ASN A 134 -10.50 -17.90 -3.23
CA ASN A 134 -10.09 -16.49 -3.33
C ASN A 134 -8.58 -16.25 -3.10
N SER A 135 -7.73 -17.29 -3.19
CA SER A 135 -6.28 -17.14 -3.00
C SER A 135 -5.64 -16.45 -4.20
N LEU A 136 -4.68 -15.57 -3.90
CA LEU A 136 -3.84 -14.90 -4.90
C LEU A 136 -2.42 -15.47 -4.94
N ASP A 137 -2.11 -16.51 -4.17
CA ASP A 137 -0.75 -17.06 -4.01
C ASP A 137 -0.12 -17.46 -5.35
N PHE A 138 -0.93 -17.83 -6.34
CA PHE A 138 -0.45 -18.16 -7.69
C PHE A 138 0.24 -17.00 -8.42
N LEU A 139 0.05 -15.76 -7.97
CA LEU A 139 0.76 -14.60 -8.52
C LEU A 139 2.21 -14.52 -8.02
N ASP A 140 2.53 -15.17 -6.89
CA ASP A 140 3.91 -15.23 -6.38
C ASP A 140 4.80 -16.09 -7.29
N GLU A 141 4.26 -17.18 -7.86
CA GLU A 141 4.97 -18.02 -8.83
C GLU A 141 5.46 -17.19 -10.04
N GLU A 142 4.61 -16.30 -10.55
CA GLU A 142 4.98 -15.45 -11.68
C GLU A 142 5.99 -14.39 -11.28
N TYR A 143 5.83 -13.79 -10.10
CA TYR A 143 6.77 -12.82 -9.57
C TYR A 143 8.17 -13.43 -9.39
N GLU A 144 8.26 -14.64 -8.84
CA GLU A 144 9.53 -15.37 -8.68
C GLU A 144 10.18 -15.72 -10.03
N LEU A 145 9.38 -16.11 -11.03
CA LEU A 145 9.87 -16.33 -12.39
C LEU A 145 10.41 -15.03 -13.01
N LEU A 146 9.71 -13.91 -12.88
CA LEU A 146 10.14 -12.61 -13.40
C LEU A 146 11.42 -12.11 -12.70
N GLN A 147 11.57 -12.38 -11.40
CA GLN A 147 12.80 -12.09 -10.67
C GLN A 147 13.97 -12.92 -11.19
N SER A 148 13.78 -14.23 -11.38
CA SER A 148 14.84 -15.13 -11.87
C SER A 148 15.36 -14.74 -13.27
N GLN A 149 14.52 -14.06 -14.06
CA GLN A 149 14.86 -13.57 -15.40
C GLN A 149 15.52 -12.18 -15.40
N GLY A 150 15.77 -11.58 -14.23
CA GLY A 150 16.32 -10.23 -14.11
C GLY A 150 15.39 -9.12 -14.60
N ALA A 151 14.09 -9.41 -14.77
CA ALA A 151 13.08 -8.45 -15.23
C ALA A 151 12.57 -7.53 -14.10
N LEU A 152 13.12 -7.67 -12.89
CA LEU A 152 12.74 -6.98 -11.67
C LEU A 152 14.01 -6.50 -10.93
N GLY A 153 13.96 -5.27 -10.40
CA GLY A 153 15.02 -4.74 -9.54
C GLY A 153 15.14 -5.57 -8.26
N ASP A 154 16.34 -5.61 -7.69
CA ASP A 154 16.68 -6.39 -6.51
C ASP A 154 15.81 -6.02 -5.29
N ASP A 155 14.89 -6.90 -4.89
CA ASP A 155 14.03 -6.72 -3.70
C ASP A 155 14.75 -7.16 -2.40
N SER A 156 16.04 -7.52 -2.48
CA SER A 156 16.85 -8.11 -1.41
C SER A 156 17.30 -7.13 -0.32
N HIS A 157 16.40 -6.31 0.24
CA HIS A 157 16.68 -5.67 1.53
C HIS A 157 15.45 -5.11 2.25
N CYS A 158 14.58 -5.97 2.78
CA CYS A 158 13.95 -5.71 4.07
C CYS A 158 13.42 -7.03 4.65
N ASP A 159 14.26 -7.69 5.45
CA ASP A 159 13.75 -8.60 6.45
C ASP A 159 12.89 -7.78 7.42
N ASP A 160 11.60 -8.13 7.53
CA ASP A 160 10.57 -7.40 8.29
C ASP A 160 10.87 -7.31 9.81
N THR A 161 11.98 -7.87 10.29
CA THR A 161 12.30 -8.01 11.72
C THR A 161 13.03 -6.81 12.33
N HIS A 162 13.66 -5.92 11.56
CA HIS A 162 14.64 -4.96 12.13
C HIS A 162 14.26 -3.47 12.17
N CYS A 163 13.21 -3.01 11.46
CA CYS A 163 12.97 -1.57 11.30
C CYS A 163 12.03 -0.91 12.35
N LEU A 164 11.48 -1.65 13.31
CA LEU A 164 10.56 -1.08 14.31
C LEU A 164 11.22 -0.61 15.63
N ASN A 165 12.50 -0.89 15.87
CA ASN A 165 13.16 -0.55 17.15
C ASN A 165 14.16 0.63 17.11
N GLY A 166 14.23 1.39 16.01
CA GLY A 166 15.29 2.40 15.83
C GLY A 166 15.00 3.83 16.33
N CYS A 167 13.78 4.15 16.77
CA CYS A 167 13.37 5.55 16.98
C CYS A 167 13.11 5.94 18.43
N LEU A 168 13.90 5.45 19.39
CA LEU A 168 13.97 6.01 20.75
C LEU A 168 15.37 5.81 21.36
N ASP A 169 16.38 6.50 20.84
CA ASP A 169 17.54 6.85 21.68
C ASP A 169 18.12 8.19 21.22
N GLU A 170 17.81 9.23 21.97
CA GLU A 170 18.76 10.27 22.47
C GLU A 170 17.94 11.45 23.03
N GLY A 171 18.17 11.80 24.30
CA GLY A 171 17.71 13.08 24.85
C GLY A 171 17.56 13.22 26.36
N ASP A 172 18.67 13.11 27.10
CA ASP A 172 19.09 13.93 28.26
C ASP A 172 18.18 14.13 29.50
N GLY A 173 18.80 13.99 30.69
CA GLY A 173 18.34 14.65 31.92
C GLY A 173 18.64 13.92 33.23
N GLY A 174 19.82 14.14 33.84
CA GLY A 174 20.08 13.64 35.20
C GLY A 174 21.35 14.18 35.87
N ARG A 175 21.23 15.37 36.47
CA ARG A 175 22.22 16.02 37.36
C ARG A 175 22.80 15.05 38.40
N GLY A 176 24.12 14.95 38.46
CA GLY A 176 24.89 14.43 39.61
C GLY A 176 25.58 15.58 40.34
N LEU A 177 25.58 15.50 41.67
CA LEU A 177 26.05 16.48 42.67
C LEU A 177 27.38 17.18 42.38
#